data_AF-A0AAQ3WUJ7-F1
#
_entry.id   AF-A0AAQ3WUJ7-F1
#
_cell.length_a   1.000
_cell.length_b   1.000
_cell.length_c   1.000
_cell.angle_alpha   90.00
_cell.angle_beta   90.00
_cell.angle_gamma   90.00
#
_symmetry.space_group_name_H-M   'P 1'
#
loop_
_entity.id
_entity.type
_entity.pdbx_description
1 polymer ?
#
loop_
_entity_poly.entity_id
_entity_poly.type
_entity_poly.pdbx_seq_one_letter_code
_entity_poly.pdbx_strand_id
1 'polypeptide(L)'
;MVILDNHVSRPGWCCGNDDGNGFFGDRDFDPDVWVDGLGNMATIFADVPNVVGMSLRNELRGPRQNPEDWYTYMQRGAEAVHAANPRALVIMGGLSYDYDLSFLAARPVGVSFAAEKKLVFEVHWYSFSDARAWETENANEVCGRAARDFARRGGFLLARGFPLFLSEFGADSRGAALRDNRFFPCAAAVAAEHDLDWAYWALQGSYALRQGVAGMDEVFGVLDWSWTRPRNQTVLSRIQALQRPLQGPGYGEALPYTVLFHPLTGLCAVRSAAATPTGAALELGPCNETEAWAYAPPLSTLVLRDAAPGGLPCLRAEGRGQPARLGTEACGDAMSTWRLASDSAMHVAVDTPPGLGGGGGGEDGGSGSLCLDVGTDGRSILTNPCACQREDGTCDPERQWFKLVASTRRVARRPGPTLA
;
A
#
# COMPACT_ATOMS: atom_id res chain seq x y z
N MET A 1 -16.92 0.08 -11.98
CA MET A 1 -17.18 0.95 -10.82
C MET A 1 -16.71 2.34 -11.19
N VAL A 2 -17.46 3.38 -10.84
CA VAL A 2 -17.15 4.78 -11.11
C VAL A 2 -17.38 5.58 -9.83
N ILE A 3 -16.42 6.41 -9.49
CA ILE A 3 -16.55 7.46 -8.47
C ILE A 3 -16.53 8.78 -9.23
N LEU A 4 -17.54 9.62 -9.01
CA LEU A 4 -17.53 10.97 -9.56
C LEU A 4 -16.69 11.84 -8.66
N ASP A 5 -15.84 12.69 -9.23
CA ASP A 5 -15.03 13.64 -8.49
C ASP A 5 -15.29 15.06 -9.00
N ASN A 6 -15.26 16.03 -8.09
CA ASN A 6 -15.19 17.44 -8.42
C ASN A 6 -13.72 17.90 -8.36
N HIS A 7 -13.01 17.74 -9.47
CA HIS A 7 -11.56 17.94 -9.47
C HIS A 7 -11.12 19.41 -9.32
N VAL A 8 -11.71 20.29 -10.13
CA VAL A 8 -11.54 21.76 -10.09
C VAL A 8 -12.81 22.42 -10.64
N SER A 9 -13.03 23.68 -10.30
CA SER A 9 -14.26 24.39 -10.70
C SER A 9 -14.21 24.97 -12.13
N ARG A 10 -13.01 25.07 -12.71
CA ARG A 10 -12.80 25.48 -14.10
C ARG A 10 -12.03 24.40 -14.86
N PRO A 11 -12.42 24.06 -16.10
CA PRO A 11 -11.67 23.10 -16.91
C PRO A 11 -10.21 23.51 -17.06
N GLY A 12 -9.28 22.65 -16.64
CA GLY A 12 -7.85 22.95 -16.65
C GLY A 12 -7.04 21.93 -15.88
N TRP A 13 -5.72 22.14 -15.84
CA TRP A 13 -4.79 21.37 -15.03
C TRP A 13 -4.65 22.03 -13.65
N CYS A 14 -4.73 21.23 -12.60
CA CYS A 14 -4.47 21.62 -11.22
C CYS A 14 -3.01 21.26 -10.84
N CYS A 15 -2.46 21.41 -9.65
CA CYS A 15 -3.03 21.83 -8.40
C CYS A 15 -2.07 22.85 -7.77
N GLY A 16 -1.93 24.02 -8.40
CA GLY A 16 -1.09 25.10 -7.88
C GLY A 16 -1.64 25.63 -6.55
N ASN A 17 -0.80 26.21 -5.71
CA ASN A 17 -1.27 26.94 -4.51
C ASN A 17 -2.00 28.24 -4.88
N ASP A 18 -1.81 28.73 -6.10
CA ASP A 18 -2.27 30.01 -6.63
C ASP A 18 -3.20 29.87 -7.85
N ASP A 19 -3.67 28.66 -8.14
CA ASP A 19 -4.57 28.41 -9.27
C ASP A 19 -6.01 28.91 -9.06
N GLY A 20 -6.32 29.44 -7.87
CA GLY A 20 -7.62 30.00 -7.51
C GLY A 20 -8.71 28.95 -7.31
N ASN A 21 -8.34 27.68 -7.11
CA ASN A 21 -9.27 26.57 -6.88
C ASN A 21 -8.98 25.78 -5.58
N GLY A 22 -7.96 26.17 -4.81
CA GLY A 22 -7.43 25.38 -3.71
C GLY A 22 -8.34 25.23 -2.49
N PHE A 23 -9.12 26.25 -2.14
CA PHE A 23 -9.99 26.20 -0.96
C PHE A 23 -11.29 27.00 -1.13
N PHE A 24 -12.27 26.72 -0.27
CA PHE A 24 -13.58 27.37 -0.27
C PHE A 24 -13.45 28.91 -0.30
N GLY A 25 -14.18 29.54 -1.23
CA GLY A 25 -14.17 30.99 -1.45
C GLY A 25 -12.96 31.50 -2.23
N ASP A 26 -12.11 30.63 -2.78
CA ASP A 26 -11.13 31.04 -3.79
C ASP A 26 -11.84 31.61 -5.03
N ARG A 27 -11.09 32.38 -5.83
CA ARG A 27 -11.59 33.10 -7.02
C ARG A 27 -12.52 32.25 -7.89
N ASP A 28 -12.19 30.97 -8.06
CA ASP A 28 -12.93 30.05 -8.91
C ASP A 28 -13.68 28.98 -8.10
N PHE A 29 -13.65 28.99 -6.76
CA PHE A 29 -14.29 28.00 -5.90
C PHE A 29 -15.35 28.63 -4.97
N ASP A 30 -16.53 28.89 -5.54
CA ASP A 30 -17.73 29.28 -4.78
C ASP A 30 -18.38 28.06 -4.10
N PRO A 31 -18.49 28.03 -2.76
CA PRO A 31 -19.04 26.88 -2.05
C PRO A 31 -20.53 26.61 -2.32
N ASP A 32 -21.34 27.66 -2.56
CA ASP A 32 -22.77 27.47 -2.78
C ASP A 32 -23.02 26.84 -4.16
N VAL A 33 -22.29 27.34 -5.18
CA VAL A 33 -22.31 26.75 -6.53
C VAL A 33 -21.80 25.31 -6.52
N TRP A 34 -20.77 25.02 -5.72
CA TRP A 34 -20.23 23.67 -5.59
C TRP A 34 -21.23 22.70 -4.94
N VAL A 35 -21.92 23.10 -3.85
CA VAL A 35 -22.96 22.28 -3.22
C VAL A 35 -24.10 21.98 -4.21
N ASP A 36 -24.58 22.98 -4.95
CA ASP A 36 -25.60 22.79 -5.98
C ASP A 36 -25.12 21.84 -7.08
N GLY A 37 -23.86 22.00 -7.52
CA GLY A 37 -23.23 21.12 -8.50
C GLY A 37 -23.16 19.66 -8.05
N LEU A 38 -22.78 19.42 -6.79
CA LEU A 38 -22.76 18.10 -6.19
C LEU A 38 -24.15 17.46 -6.17
N GLY A 39 -25.18 18.20 -5.72
CA GLY A 39 -26.57 17.72 -5.70
C GLY A 39 -27.10 17.39 -7.11
N ASN A 40 -26.76 18.20 -8.10
CA ASN A 40 -27.12 17.97 -9.50
C ASN A 40 -26.47 16.69 -10.04
N MET A 41 -25.17 16.51 -9.84
CA MET A 41 -24.46 15.30 -10.29
C MET A 41 -24.96 14.05 -9.58
N ALA A 42 -25.22 14.12 -8.26
CA ALA A 42 -25.83 13.04 -7.50
C ALA A 42 -27.20 12.63 -8.07
N THR A 43 -28.05 13.61 -8.41
CA THR A 43 -29.36 13.39 -9.02
C THR A 43 -29.26 12.74 -10.40
N ILE A 44 -28.39 13.25 -11.27
CA ILE A 44 -28.20 12.75 -12.64
C ILE A 44 -27.79 11.27 -12.62
N PHE A 45 -26.92 10.89 -11.69
CA PHE A 45 -26.37 9.54 -11.61
C PHE A 45 -27.07 8.63 -10.59
N ALA A 46 -28.19 9.08 -10.00
CA ALA A 46 -28.92 8.33 -8.98
C ALA A 46 -29.22 6.90 -9.44
N ASP A 47 -29.69 6.73 -10.68
CA ASP A 47 -30.09 5.44 -11.24
C ASP A 47 -29.03 4.76 -12.12
N VAL A 48 -27.79 5.23 -12.07
CA VAL A 48 -26.67 4.61 -12.80
C VAL A 48 -25.91 3.66 -11.87
N PRO A 49 -26.13 2.34 -11.95
CA PRO A 49 -25.60 1.39 -10.96
C PRO A 49 -24.07 1.28 -10.96
N ASN A 50 -23.42 1.72 -12.04
CA ASN A 50 -21.96 1.74 -12.12
C ASN A 50 -21.34 2.90 -11.33
N VAL A 51 -22.09 3.96 -11.02
CA VAL A 51 -21.66 5.07 -10.16
C VAL A 51 -21.94 4.69 -8.72
N VAL A 52 -20.88 4.40 -7.97
CA VAL A 52 -21.01 3.86 -6.60
C VAL A 52 -20.81 4.92 -5.53
N GLY A 53 -20.23 6.06 -5.89
CA GLY A 53 -19.93 7.11 -4.94
C GLY A 53 -19.49 8.41 -5.59
N MET A 54 -19.36 9.43 -4.76
CA MET A 54 -18.89 10.75 -5.14
C MET A 54 -17.82 11.23 -4.16
N SER A 55 -16.63 11.51 -4.67
CA SER A 55 -15.66 12.38 -4.00
C SER A 55 -16.12 13.82 -4.12
N LEU A 56 -16.14 14.50 -2.97
CA LEU A 56 -16.75 15.82 -2.87
C LEU A 56 -15.87 16.91 -3.49
N ARG A 57 -14.55 16.84 -3.35
CA ARG A 57 -13.60 17.83 -3.85
C ARG A 57 -12.18 17.28 -3.81
N ASN A 58 -11.47 17.42 -4.92
CA ASN A 58 -10.05 17.11 -5.03
C ASN A 58 -9.14 18.16 -4.36
N GLU A 59 -8.21 17.67 -3.55
CA GLU A 59 -7.01 18.34 -3.04
C GLU A 59 -7.23 19.72 -2.41
N LEU A 60 -8.06 19.83 -1.38
CA LEU A 60 -8.19 21.07 -0.62
C LEU A 60 -6.82 21.53 -0.07
N ARG A 61 -6.42 22.77 -0.36
CA ARG A 61 -5.05 23.26 -0.18
C ARG A 61 -4.95 24.78 -0.10
N GLY A 62 -3.73 25.29 0.04
CA GLY A 62 -3.43 26.72 0.04
C GLY A 62 -3.48 27.37 1.42
N PRO A 63 -3.12 28.66 1.52
CA PRO A 63 -2.83 29.32 2.80
C PRO A 63 -4.08 29.64 3.64
N ARG A 64 -5.28 29.60 3.05
CA ARG A 64 -6.54 29.85 3.77
C ARG A 64 -7.19 28.59 4.35
N GLN A 65 -6.65 27.42 4.01
CA GLN A 65 -7.21 26.15 4.46
C GLN A 65 -7.25 26.07 5.98
N ASN A 66 -8.37 25.62 6.52
CA ASN A 66 -8.54 25.44 7.96
C ASN A 66 -9.62 24.39 8.25
N PRO A 67 -9.55 23.70 9.41
CA PRO A 67 -10.56 22.71 9.75
C PRO A 67 -11.98 23.26 9.85
N GLU A 68 -12.20 24.45 10.42
CA GLU A 68 -13.56 24.95 10.68
C GLU A 68 -14.39 25.13 9.39
N ASP A 69 -13.78 25.72 8.36
CA ASP A 69 -14.40 25.83 7.05
C ASP A 69 -14.54 24.44 6.38
N TRP A 70 -13.56 23.55 6.54
CA TRP A 70 -13.67 22.17 6.05
C TRP A 70 -14.91 21.48 6.61
N TYR A 71 -15.15 21.52 7.93
CA TYR A 71 -16.36 20.91 8.53
C TYR A 71 -17.62 21.56 7.98
N THR A 72 -17.64 22.89 7.94
CA THR A 72 -18.80 23.64 7.46
C THR A 72 -19.19 23.24 6.04
N TYR A 73 -18.25 23.25 5.10
CA TYR A 73 -18.57 23.03 3.69
C TYR A 73 -18.59 21.55 3.31
N MET A 74 -17.68 20.71 3.81
CA MET A 74 -17.68 19.28 3.48
C MET A 74 -18.93 18.58 4.03
N GLN A 75 -19.42 18.95 5.22
CA GLN A 75 -20.70 18.44 5.71
C GLN A 75 -21.86 18.91 4.82
N ARG A 76 -21.90 20.19 4.41
CA ARG A 76 -22.94 20.68 3.49
C ARG A 76 -22.95 19.92 2.16
N GLY A 77 -21.78 19.70 1.55
CA GLY A 77 -21.65 18.92 0.32
C GLY A 77 -22.10 17.48 0.50
N ALA A 78 -21.72 16.84 1.60
CA ALA A 78 -22.12 15.47 1.92
C ALA A 78 -23.64 15.32 2.11
N GLU A 79 -24.27 16.23 2.83
CA GLU A 79 -25.73 16.23 3.01
C GLU A 79 -26.45 16.42 1.67
N ALA A 80 -25.94 17.30 0.80
CA ALA A 80 -26.52 17.52 -0.53
C ALA A 80 -26.43 16.27 -1.42
N VAL A 81 -25.26 15.62 -1.47
CA VAL A 81 -25.09 14.36 -2.22
C VAL A 81 -26.00 13.27 -1.67
N HIS A 82 -26.02 13.08 -0.36
CA HIS A 82 -26.83 12.04 0.27
C HIS A 82 -28.34 12.26 0.05
N ALA A 83 -28.82 13.51 0.18
CA ALA A 83 -30.22 13.84 -0.04
C ALA A 83 -30.66 13.58 -1.49
N ALA A 84 -29.79 13.85 -2.46
CA ALA A 84 -30.06 13.64 -3.87
C ALA A 84 -29.90 12.17 -4.30
N ASN A 85 -28.93 11.45 -3.73
CA ASN A 85 -28.67 10.05 -4.02
C ASN A 85 -28.32 9.27 -2.74
N PRO A 86 -29.32 8.73 -2.03
CA PRO A 86 -29.11 7.94 -0.83
C PRO A 86 -28.41 6.58 -1.08
N ARG A 87 -28.09 6.21 -2.32
CA ARG A 87 -27.38 4.95 -2.61
C ARG A 87 -25.87 5.14 -2.79
N ALA A 88 -25.42 6.36 -3.07
CA ALA A 88 -24.01 6.65 -3.28
C ALA A 88 -23.22 6.62 -1.95
N LEU A 89 -21.98 6.14 -2.03
CA LEU A 89 -20.95 6.45 -1.04
C LEU A 89 -20.59 7.94 -1.15
N VAL A 90 -20.36 8.56 0.00
CA VAL A 90 -19.92 9.95 0.10
C VAL A 90 -18.46 9.94 0.56
N ILE A 91 -17.57 10.39 -0.31
CA ILE A 91 -16.12 10.32 -0.10
C ILE A 91 -15.59 11.72 0.22
N MET A 92 -14.89 11.87 1.35
CA MET A 92 -14.34 13.14 1.82
C MET A 92 -12.82 13.16 1.82
N GLY A 93 -12.24 14.04 1.01
CA GLY A 93 -10.84 14.43 1.05
C GLY A 93 -10.47 15.31 2.24
N GLY A 94 -9.18 15.41 2.51
CA GLY A 94 -8.59 16.10 3.65
C GLY A 94 -8.05 17.49 3.31
N LEU A 95 -7.20 18.00 4.19
CA LEU A 95 -6.44 19.22 3.96
C LEU A 95 -5.09 18.87 3.33
N SER A 96 -4.39 19.89 2.85
CA SER A 96 -3.04 19.80 2.29
C SER A 96 -2.94 18.79 1.15
N TYR A 97 -3.76 18.98 0.10
CA TYR A 97 -3.77 18.11 -1.07
C TYR A 97 -4.28 16.70 -0.75
N ASP A 98 -5.35 16.60 0.05
CA ASP A 98 -5.86 15.32 0.56
C ASP A 98 -4.81 14.47 1.30
N TYR A 99 -3.75 15.10 1.79
CA TYR A 99 -2.68 14.42 2.51
C TYR A 99 -2.97 14.32 4.01
N ASP A 100 -3.83 15.18 4.56
CA ASP A 100 -4.01 15.32 6.01
C ASP A 100 -5.47 15.32 6.46
N LEU A 101 -5.86 14.24 7.14
CA LEU A 101 -7.14 14.07 7.84
C LEU A 101 -6.96 14.04 9.37
N SER A 102 -5.78 14.37 9.89
CA SER A 102 -5.44 14.19 11.31
C SER A 102 -6.32 15.02 12.25
N PHE A 103 -6.89 16.13 11.76
CA PHE A 103 -7.84 16.95 12.54
C PHE A 103 -9.13 16.19 12.89
N LEU A 104 -9.50 15.13 12.17
CA LEU A 104 -10.61 14.24 12.51
C LEU A 104 -10.32 13.39 13.75
N ALA A 105 -9.06 13.30 14.18
CA ALA A 105 -8.70 12.62 15.42
C ALA A 105 -9.35 13.31 16.63
N ALA A 106 -9.39 14.65 16.63
CA ALA A 106 -9.92 15.45 17.73
C ALA A 106 -11.44 15.64 17.66
N ARG A 107 -12.01 15.75 16.45
CA ARG A 107 -13.45 15.98 16.23
C ARG A 107 -13.95 15.04 15.11
N PRO A 108 -14.86 14.10 15.37
CA PRO A 108 -15.49 13.34 14.29
C PRO A 108 -16.37 14.24 13.42
N VAL A 109 -16.54 13.91 12.15
CA VAL A 109 -17.49 14.60 11.27
C VAL A 109 -18.93 14.22 11.62
N GLY A 110 -19.83 15.20 11.61
CA GLY A 110 -21.26 15.00 11.88
C GLY A 110 -22.08 15.03 10.60
N VAL A 111 -22.65 13.89 10.20
CA VAL A 111 -23.60 13.82 9.08
C VAL A 111 -24.86 13.07 9.50
N SER A 112 -26.00 13.43 8.92
CA SER A 112 -27.32 12.87 9.23
C SER A 112 -27.39 11.36 8.99
N PHE A 113 -26.58 10.85 8.06
CA PHE A 113 -26.55 9.47 7.60
C PHE A 113 -25.40 8.62 8.18
N ALA A 114 -24.76 9.07 9.27
CA ALA A 114 -23.60 8.38 9.84
C ALA A 114 -23.87 6.89 10.16
N ALA A 115 -25.09 6.55 10.59
CA ALA A 115 -25.49 5.17 10.90
C ALA A 115 -25.60 4.25 9.66
N GLU A 116 -25.66 4.82 8.46
CA GLU A 116 -25.84 4.07 7.21
C GLU A 116 -24.52 3.53 6.63
N LYS A 117 -23.37 3.87 7.22
CA LYS A 117 -22.03 3.38 6.81
C LYS A 117 -21.68 3.67 5.34
N LYS A 118 -22.07 4.86 4.85
CA LYS A 118 -21.78 5.33 3.48
C LYS A 118 -20.67 6.37 3.40
N LEU A 119 -20.16 6.81 4.54
CA LEU A 119 -19.07 7.77 4.60
C LEU A 119 -17.73 7.06 4.41
N VAL A 120 -16.94 7.57 3.47
CA VAL A 120 -15.58 7.12 3.16
C VAL A 120 -14.67 8.34 3.24
N PHE A 121 -13.42 8.14 3.67
CA PHE A 121 -12.40 9.18 3.60
C PHE A 121 -11.38 8.83 2.54
N GLU A 122 -10.77 9.82 1.92
CA GLU A 122 -9.75 9.60 0.91
C GLU A 122 -8.46 10.35 1.19
N VAL A 123 -7.35 9.79 0.71
CA VAL A 123 -6.01 10.37 0.84
C VAL A 123 -5.22 10.25 -0.45
N HIS A 124 -4.39 11.24 -0.72
CA HIS A 124 -3.45 11.25 -1.85
C HIS A 124 -2.03 10.99 -1.36
N TRP A 125 -1.25 10.20 -2.10
CA TRP A 125 0.14 9.94 -1.72
C TRP A 125 1.05 9.69 -2.92
N TYR A 126 2.00 10.59 -3.14
CA TYR A 126 2.86 10.56 -4.30
C TYR A 126 4.34 10.49 -3.92
N SER A 127 5.16 9.99 -4.84
CA SER A 127 6.61 9.93 -4.66
C SER A 127 7.25 11.28 -4.36
N PHE A 128 6.63 12.37 -4.83
CA PHE A 128 7.11 13.72 -4.61
C PHE A 128 6.73 14.32 -3.25
N SER A 129 5.85 13.69 -2.46
CA SER A 129 5.45 14.17 -1.13
C SER A 129 6.66 14.34 -0.19
N ASP A 130 7.67 13.46 -0.32
CA ASP A 130 8.92 13.49 0.44
C ASP A 130 10.15 13.37 -0.49
N ALA A 131 10.10 14.04 -1.65
CA ALA A 131 11.04 13.80 -2.76
C ALA A 131 12.52 13.74 -2.35
N ARG A 132 12.99 14.74 -1.61
CA ARG A 132 14.38 14.85 -1.17
C ARG A 132 14.81 13.69 -0.26
N ALA A 133 13.92 13.24 0.61
CA ALA A 133 14.22 12.17 1.55
C ALA A 133 14.45 10.86 0.78
N TRP A 134 13.57 10.53 -0.18
CA TRP A 134 13.73 9.36 -1.04
C TRP A 134 15.00 9.38 -1.90
N GLU A 135 15.46 10.57 -2.31
CA GLU A 135 16.66 10.74 -3.14
C GLU A 135 17.97 10.65 -2.35
N THR A 136 17.98 11.13 -1.11
CA THR A 136 19.24 11.36 -0.37
C THR A 136 19.39 10.54 0.91
N GLU A 137 18.31 10.00 1.45
CA GLU A 137 18.32 9.30 2.74
C GLU A 137 18.10 7.80 2.56
N ASN A 138 18.32 7.06 3.65
CA ASN A 138 18.18 5.61 3.66
C ASN A 138 16.71 5.20 3.48
N ALA A 139 16.43 4.34 2.49
CA ALA A 139 15.06 3.97 2.13
C ALA A 139 14.28 3.26 3.25
N ASN A 140 14.94 2.54 4.18
CA ASN A 140 14.25 1.95 5.34
C ASN A 140 13.71 3.01 6.30
N GLU A 141 14.55 3.99 6.61
CA GLU A 141 14.18 5.08 7.53
C GLU A 141 13.11 5.97 6.90
N VAL A 142 13.25 6.29 5.61
CA VAL A 142 12.26 7.08 4.87
C VAL A 142 10.93 6.33 4.82
N CYS A 143 10.91 5.05 4.44
CA CYS A 143 9.68 4.27 4.40
C CYS A 143 9.05 4.10 5.79
N GLY A 144 9.86 3.86 6.82
CA GLY A 144 9.39 3.78 8.20
C GLY A 144 8.72 5.07 8.69
N ARG A 145 9.32 6.23 8.38
CA ARG A 145 8.71 7.54 8.68
C ARG A 145 7.44 7.77 7.87
N ALA A 146 7.47 7.49 6.56
CA ALA A 146 6.33 7.70 5.68
C ALA A 146 5.11 6.84 6.08
N ALA A 147 5.32 5.57 6.46
CA ALA A 147 4.26 4.70 6.96
C ALA A 147 3.65 5.21 8.29
N ARG A 148 4.48 5.71 9.22
CA ARG A 148 4.00 6.34 10.47
C ARG A 148 3.22 7.63 10.20
N ASP A 149 3.68 8.41 9.22
CA ASP A 149 3.01 9.64 8.79
C ASP A 149 1.65 9.34 8.15
N PHE A 150 1.57 8.34 7.27
CA PHE A 150 0.31 7.85 6.70
C PHE A 150 -0.68 7.43 7.80
N ALA A 151 -0.21 6.62 8.77
CA ALA A 151 -1.04 6.18 9.89
C ALA A 151 -1.57 7.34 10.73
N ARG A 152 -0.72 8.35 11.01
CA ARG A 152 -1.10 9.55 11.77
C ARG A 152 -2.08 10.45 11.00
N ARG A 153 -1.90 10.58 9.69
CA ARG A 153 -2.65 11.52 8.85
C ARG A 153 -4.01 10.98 8.42
N GLY A 154 -4.13 9.70 8.09
CA GLY A 154 -5.39 9.10 7.64
C GLY A 154 -5.62 7.68 8.13
N GLY A 155 -4.56 6.85 8.24
CA GLY A 155 -4.69 5.43 8.57
C GLY A 155 -5.41 5.14 9.90
N PHE A 156 -5.39 6.06 10.87
CA PHE A 156 -6.13 5.92 12.13
C PHE A 156 -7.66 5.80 11.93
N LEU A 157 -8.20 6.24 10.80
CA LEU A 157 -9.63 6.15 10.48
C LEU A 157 -10.09 4.70 10.30
N LEU A 158 -9.22 3.83 9.78
CA LEU A 158 -9.49 2.39 9.67
C LEU A 158 -9.73 1.76 11.05
N ALA A 159 -8.91 2.13 12.05
CA ALA A 159 -9.08 1.67 13.42
C ALA A 159 -10.36 2.20 14.09
N ARG A 160 -10.94 3.29 13.55
CA ARG A 160 -12.24 3.84 13.97
C ARG A 160 -13.42 3.25 13.18
N GLY A 161 -13.16 2.32 12.26
CA GLY A 161 -14.18 1.62 11.47
C GLY A 161 -14.66 2.39 10.24
N PHE A 162 -13.94 3.43 9.80
CA PHE A 162 -14.22 4.11 8.54
C PHE A 162 -13.36 3.52 7.41
N PRO A 163 -13.92 3.32 6.19
CA PRO A 163 -13.12 3.02 5.02
C PRO A 163 -12.19 4.20 4.69
N LEU A 164 -10.96 3.87 4.28
CA LEU A 164 -9.97 4.82 3.78
C LEU A 164 -9.61 4.42 2.35
N PHE A 165 -9.87 5.33 1.41
CA PHE A 165 -9.61 5.17 0.00
C PHE A 165 -8.30 5.89 -0.37
N LEU A 166 -7.31 5.17 -0.88
CA LEU A 166 -6.13 5.78 -1.48
C LEU A 166 -6.51 6.24 -2.90
N SER A 167 -7.27 7.34 -2.98
CA SER A 167 -7.93 7.83 -4.20
C SER A 167 -6.95 8.25 -5.27
N GLU A 168 -5.75 8.69 -4.87
CA GLU A 168 -4.66 8.93 -5.79
C GLU A 168 -3.32 8.54 -5.18
N PHE A 169 -2.56 7.76 -5.93
CA PHE A 169 -1.15 7.54 -5.66
C PHE A 169 -0.42 7.23 -6.95
N GLY A 170 0.87 7.55 -6.98
CA GLY A 170 1.66 7.32 -8.18
C GLY A 170 3.11 7.75 -8.06
N ALA A 171 3.87 7.32 -9.05
CA ALA A 171 5.27 7.65 -9.24
C ALA A 171 5.59 7.68 -10.74
N ASP A 172 6.67 8.33 -11.13
CA ASP A 172 7.15 8.28 -12.50
C ASP A 172 7.50 6.83 -12.89
N SER A 173 6.74 6.28 -13.83
CA SER A 173 6.83 4.85 -14.17
C SER A 173 7.83 4.56 -15.29
N ARG A 174 8.60 5.55 -15.76
CA ARG A 174 9.71 5.34 -16.72
C ARG A 174 10.87 4.56 -16.11
N GLY A 175 10.94 4.47 -14.78
CA GLY A 175 11.93 3.68 -14.04
C GLY A 175 13.32 4.31 -13.93
N ALA A 176 13.50 5.55 -14.39
CA ALA A 176 14.80 6.25 -14.37
C ALA A 176 15.08 6.99 -13.05
N ALA A 177 14.03 7.37 -12.31
CA ALA A 177 14.15 8.22 -11.14
C ALA A 177 14.27 7.37 -9.85
N LEU A 178 15.36 7.59 -9.10
CA LEU A 178 15.63 6.88 -7.85
C LEU A 178 14.50 7.04 -6.83
N ARG A 179 14.00 8.27 -6.66
CA ARG A 179 12.86 8.61 -5.81
C ARG A 179 11.64 7.72 -6.07
N ASP A 180 11.22 7.68 -7.33
CA ASP A 180 10.02 6.99 -7.77
C ASP A 180 10.15 5.47 -7.58
N ASN A 181 11.34 4.93 -7.91
CA ASN A 181 11.66 3.53 -7.72
C ASN A 181 11.61 3.12 -6.24
N ARG A 182 12.12 3.98 -5.33
CA ARG A 182 12.14 3.72 -3.88
C ARG A 182 10.81 3.91 -3.18
N PHE A 183 10.03 4.90 -3.61
CA PHE A 183 8.72 5.19 -3.06
C PHE A 183 7.72 4.05 -3.29
N PHE A 184 7.68 3.52 -4.52
CA PHE A 184 6.57 2.68 -4.94
C PHE A 184 6.44 1.37 -4.14
N PRO A 185 7.52 0.60 -3.86
CA PRO A 185 7.44 -0.56 -2.97
C PRO A 185 6.98 -0.20 -1.55
N CYS A 186 7.40 0.96 -1.02
CA CYS A 186 6.93 1.40 0.29
C CYS A 186 5.40 1.65 0.29
N ALA A 187 4.91 2.38 -0.71
CA ALA A 187 3.48 2.65 -0.86
C ALA A 187 2.67 1.35 -1.01
N ALA A 188 3.17 0.40 -1.82
CA ALA A 188 2.55 -0.92 -1.98
C ALA A 188 2.53 -1.72 -0.67
N ALA A 189 3.58 -1.65 0.15
CA ALA A 189 3.63 -2.32 1.44
C ALA A 189 2.56 -1.78 2.41
N VAL A 190 2.38 -0.46 2.47
CA VAL A 190 1.37 0.20 3.30
C VAL A 190 -0.04 -0.11 2.79
N ALA A 191 -0.26 -0.04 1.47
CA ALA A 191 -1.55 -0.36 0.86
C ALA A 191 -1.95 -1.82 1.12
N ALA A 192 -1.01 -2.76 1.01
CA ALA A 192 -1.24 -4.17 1.31
C ALA A 192 -1.48 -4.40 2.82
N GLU A 193 -0.67 -3.81 3.70
CA GLU A 193 -0.82 -3.95 5.16
C GLU A 193 -2.21 -3.56 5.65
N HIS A 194 -2.75 -2.48 5.10
CA HIS A 194 -4.07 -1.96 5.46
C HIS A 194 -5.21 -2.47 4.57
N ASP A 195 -4.89 -3.23 3.52
CA ASP A 195 -5.84 -3.69 2.49
C ASP A 195 -6.71 -2.56 1.96
N LEU A 196 -6.07 -1.45 1.57
CA LEU A 196 -6.76 -0.24 1.12
C LEU A 196 -7.43 -0.47 -0.23
N ASP A 197 -8.63 0.07 -0.40
CA ASP A 197 -9.14 0.39 -1.73
C ASP A 197 -8.31 1.53 -2.32
N TRP A 198 -8.06 1.52 -3.63
CA TRP A 198 -7.18 2.50 -4.26
C TRP A 198 -7.57 2.84 -5.69
N ALA A 199 -7.17 4.03 -6.13
CA ALA A 199 -7.13 4.43 -7.53
C ALA A 199 -5.73 4.98 -7.87
N TYR A 200 -5.14 4.41 -8.91
CA TYR A 200 -3.77 4.74 -9.32
C TYR A 200 -3.81 5.91 -10.30
N TRP A 201 -3.00 6.94 -10.03
CA TRP A 201 -2.77 8.03 -10.98
C TRP A 201 -1.56 7.66 -11.87
N ALA A 202 -1.74 7.32 -13.14
CA ALA A 202 -3.01 7.33 -13.90
C ALA A 202 -3.08 6.19 -14.92
N LEU A 203 -4.24 5.97 -15.54
CA LEU A 203 -4.37 4.98 -16.62
C LEU A 203 -3.78 5.49 -17.94
N GLN A 204 -4.05 6.74 -18.30
CA GLN A 204 -3.67 7.33 -19.59
C GLN A 204 -2.16 7.39 -19.78
N GLY A 205 -1.71 7.20 -21.02
CA GLY A 205 -0.31 7.42 -21.39
C GLY A 205 -0.02 8.80 -21.96
N SER A 206 -1.03 9.52 -22.44
CA SER A 206 -0.88 10.87 -23.00
C SER A 206 -2.16 11.69 -22.88
N TYR A 207 -2.04 13.01 -23.00
CA TYR A 207 -3.16 13.94 -22.92
C TYR A 207 -3.60 14.42 -24.30
N ALA A 208 -4.91 14.49 -24.54
CA ALA A 208 -5.44 15.21 -25.70
C ALA A 208 -4.96 16.67 -25.71
N LEU A 209 -5.00 17.32 -24.54
CA LEU A 209 -4.44 18.64 -24.28
C LEU A 209 -4.10 18.76 -22.79
N ARG A 210 -2.87 19.16 -22.46
CA ARG A 210 -2.48 19.53 -21.09
C ARG A 210 -1.64 20.80 -21.14
N GLN A 211 -2.10 21.83 -20.45
CA GLN A 211 -1.43 23.14 -20.37
C GLN A 211 -1.03 23.70 -21.76
N GLY A 212 -1.91 23.55 -22.75
CA GLY A 212 -1.66 24.03 -24.12
C GLY A 212 -0.83 23.10 -25.01
N VAL A 213 -0.36 21.96 -24.49
CA VAL A 213 0.42 20.98 -25.24
C VAL A 213 -0.45 19.77 -25.60
N ALA A 214 -0.61 19.52 -26.90
CA ALA A 214 -1.29 18.34 -27.40
C ALA A 214 -0.37 17.11 -27.33
N GLY A 215 -0.90 15.97 -26.93
CA GLY A 215 -0.14 14.73 -26.82
C GLY A 215 0.95 14.77 -25.75
N MET A 216 0.81 15.59 -24.70
CA MET A 216 1.77 15.62 -23.60
C MET A 216 1.85 14.21 -22.96
N ASP A 217 3.06 13.72 -22.73
CA ASP A 217 3.30 12.40 -22.14
C ASP A 217 2.87 12.36 -20.67
N GLU A 218 2.07 11.37 -20.28
CA GLU A 218 1.76 11.08 -18.88
C GLU A 218 2.70 10.00 -18.37
N VAL A 219 3.80 10.43 -17.75
CA VAL A 219 4.87 9.55 -17.29
C VAL A 219 4.50 8.72 -16.07
N PHE A 220 3.44 9.10 -15.34
CA PHE A 220 2.85 8.30 -14.26
C PHE A 220 1.89 7.23 -14.81
N GLY A 221 1.54 7.31 -16.10
CA GLY A 221 0.57 6.44 -16.76
C GLY A 221 0.93 4.95 -16.74
N VAL A 222 -0.06 4.09 -16.44
CA VAL A 222 0.04 2.63 -16.61
C VAL A 222 0.31 2.28 -18.08
N LEU A 223 -0.34 2.99 -19.00
CA LEU A 223 -0.16 2.82 -20.43
C LEU A 223 1.00 3.69 -20.95
N ASP A 224 1.69 3.19 -21.97
CA ASP A 224 2.67 4.00 -22.69
C ASP A 224 2.00 5.13 -23.47
N TRP A 225 2.81 6.08 -23.95
CA TRP A 225 2.33 7.28 -24.65
C TRP A 225 1.33 6.97 -25.79
N SER A 226 1.52 5.82 -26.46
CA SER A 226 0.72 5.37 -27.60
C SER A 226 -0.56 4.62 -27.24
N TRP A 227 -0.78 4.34 -25.95
CA TRP A 227 -1.90 3.56 -25.42
C TRP A 227 -1.92 2.09 -25.88
N THR A 228 -0.80 1.55 -26.38
CA THR A 228 -0.78 0.21 -27.00
C THR A 228 -0.31 -0.89 -26.05
N ARG A 229 0.42 -0.55 -24.99
CA ARG A 229 1.01 -1.50 -24.06
C ARG A 229 1.23 -0.88 -22.68
N PRO A 230 1.45 -1.70 -21.64
CA PRO A 230 1.94 -1.20 -20.36
C PRO A 230 3.25 -0.43 -20.54
N ARG A 231 3.36 0.73 -19.89
CA ARG A 231 4.59 1.55 -19.89
C ARG A 231 5.74 0.84 -19.20
N ASN A 232 5.44 0.18 -18.07
CA ASN A 232 6.43 -0.52 -17.26
C ASN A 232 5.82 -1.78 -16.65
N GLN A 233 6.34 -2.94 -17.07
CA GLN A 233 5.84 -4.23 -16.61
C GLN A 233 6.04 -4.45 -15.11
N THR A 234 7.14 -3.95 -14.55
CA THR A 234 7.43 -4.06 -13.12
C THR A 234 6.42 -3.26 -12.30
N VAL A 235 6.13 -2.01 -12.69
CA VAL A 235 5.11 -1.19 -12.03
C VAL A 235 3.73 -1.83 -12.14
N LEU A 236 3.36 -2.33 -13.33
CA LEU A 236 2.08 -3.02 -13.53
C LEU A 236 1.93 -4.23 -12.60
N SER A 237 2.96 -5.09 -12.48
CA SER A 237 2.92 -6.25 -11.60
C SER A 237 2.70 -5.87 -10.13
N ARG A 238 3.34 -4.78 -9.67
CA ARG A 238 3.16 -4.29 -8.29
C ARG A 238 1.74 -3.79 -8.05
N ILE A 239 1.16 -3.05 -9.00
CA ILE A 239 -0.24 -2.58 -8.91
C ILE A 239 -1.22 -3.75 -8.94
N GLN A 240 -0.98 -4.74 -9.81
CA GLN A 240 -1.82 -5.95 -9.92
C GLN A 240 -1.88 -6.73 -8.61
N ALA A 241 -0.78 -6.75 -7.85
CA ALA A 241 -0.74 -7.41 -6.55
C ALA A 241 -1.71 -6.81 -5.53
N LEU A 242 -1.96 -5.50 -5.62
CA LEU A 242 -2.88 -4.76 -4.74
C LEU A 242 -4.34 -4.84 -5.21
N GLN A 243 -4.63 -5.37 -6.41
CA GLN A 243 -6.00 -5.45 -6.93
C GLN A 243 -6.86 -6.47 -6.20
N ARG A 244 -6.24 -7.48 -5.57
CA ARG A 244 -6.95 -8.54 -4.87
C ARG A 244 -7.09 -8.17 -3.39
N PRO A 245 -8.32 -7.96 -2.88
CA PRO A 245 -8.53 -7.76 -1.46
C PRO A 245 -8.00 -8.95 -0.66
N LEU A 246 -7.28 -8.66 0.42
CA LEU A 246 -6.72 -9.65 1.33
C LEU A 246 -7.66 -9.94 2.50
N GLN A 247 -8.55 -9.02 2.83
CA GLN A 247 -9.54 -9.10 3.90
C GLN A 247 -10.79 -8.27 3.55
N GLY A 248 -11.70 -8.10 4.51
CA GLY A 248 -12.88 -7.23 4.38
C GLY A 248 -14.23 -7.95 4.23
N PRO A 249 -15.34 -7.18 4.16
CA PRO A 249 -16.69 -7.72 4.07
C PRO A 249 -16.87 -8.62 2.84
N GLY A 250 -17.41 -9.83 3.05
CA GLY A 250 -17.58 -10.81 1.98
C GLY A 250 -16.32 -11.65 1.67
N TYR A 251 -15.18 -11.36 2.31
CA TYR A 251 -13.90 -12.04 2.09
C TYR A 251 -13.36 -12.82 3.31
N GLY A 252 -14.23 -13.12 4.28
CA GLY A 252 -13.94 -13.98 5.44
C GLY A 252 -13.98 -15.48 5.11
N GLU A 253 -13.26 -15.90 4.06
CA GLU A 253 -13.29 -17.26 3.52
C GLU A 253 -12.48 -18.27 4.37
N ALA A 254 -11.57 -17.76 5.21
CA ALA A 254 -10.75 -18.48 6.15
C ALA A 254 -10.59 -17.66 7.44
N LEU A 255 -10.12 -18.30 8.53
CA LEU A 255 -9.67 -17.58 9.72
C LEU A 255 -8.54 -16.59 9.33
N PRO A 256 -8.29 -15.52 10.11
CA PRO A 256 -7.16 -14.63 9.87
C PRO A 256 -5.82 -15.36 9.91
N TYR A 257 -4.95 -15.09 8.94
CA TYR A 257 -3.57 -15.56 8.87
C TYR A 257 -2.65 -14.48 8.31
N THR A 258 -1.35 -14.74 8.35
CA THR A 258 -0.31 -13.85 7.85
C THR A 258 0.20 -14.34 6.50
N VAL A 259 0.37 -13.40 5.58
CA VAL A 259 1.05 -13.54 4.29
C VAL A 259 2.38 -12.81 4.36
N LEU A 260 3.45 -13.39 3.82
CA LEU A 260 4.72 -12.68 3.63
C LEU A 260 4.72 -12.07 2.23
N PHE A 261 4.34 -10.79 2.14
CA PHE A 261 4.26 -10.03 0.91
C PHE A 261 5.58 -9.34 0.60
N HIS A 262 6.08 -9.46 -0.62
CA HIS A 262 7.30 -8.81 -1.10
C HIS A 262 6.93 -7.62 -2.00
N PRO A 263 6.93 -6.38 -1.47
CA PRO A 263 6.34 -5.22 -2.13
C PRO A 263 7.05 -4.80 -3.42
N LEU A 264 8.35 -5.09 -3.55
CA LEU A 264 9.10 -4.76 -4.76
C LEU A 264 8.62 -5.56 -5.99
N THR A 265 8.14 -6.78 -5.78
CA THR A 265 7.68 -7.67 -6.87
C THR A 265 6.17 -7.82 -6.94
N GLY A 266 5.45 -7.51 -5.87
CA GLY A 266 4.01 -7.79 -5.77
C GLY A 266 3.70 -9.29 -5.56
N LEU A 267 4.70 -10.09 -5.20
CA LEU A 267 4.55 -11.53 -4.99
C LEU A 267 4.62 -11.85 -3.49
N CYS A 268 4.23 -13.06 -3.13
CA CYS A 268 4.28 -13.53 -1.75
C CYS A 268 5.19 -14.75 -1.63
N ALA A 269 5.68 -15.01 -0.42
CA ALA A 269 6.38 -16.24 -0.12
C ALA A 269 5.42 -17.44 -0.24
N VAL A 270 5.79 -18.40 -1.09
CA VAL A 270 5.10 -19.66 -1.33
C VAL A 270 6.10 -20.80 -1.19
N ARG A 271 5.59 -22.00 -0.91
CA ARG A 271 6.43 -23.21 -0.90
C ARG A 271 6.87 -23.53 -2.34
N SER A 272 8.12 -23.91 -2.58
CA SER A 272 8.53 -24.34 -3.92
C SER A 272 7.74 -25.58 -4.37
N ALA A 273 7.25 -25.58 -5.61
CA ALA A 273 6.51 -26.72 -6.17
C ALA A 273 7.40 -27.95 -6.41
N ALA A 274 8.72 -27.76 -6.53
CA ALA A 274 9.69 -28.83 -6.78
C ALA A 274 10.11 -29.61 -5.53
N ALA A 275 9.60 -29.24 -4.34
CA ALA A 275 10.05 -29.79 -3.08
C ALA A 275 9.03 -30.73 -2.41
N THR A 276 9.53 -31.71 -1.66
CA THR A 276 8.73 -32.53 -0.74
C THR A 276 7.99 -31.65 0.28
N PRO A 277 6.82 -32.08 0.81
CA PRO A 277 5.99 -31.24 1.70
C PRO A 277 6.73 -30.65 2.90
N THR A 278 7.74 -31.37 3.41
CA THR A 278 8.63 -31.01 4.53
C THR A 278 10.04 -30.72 4.02
N GLY A 279 10.69 -29.66 4.53
CA GLY A 279 12.03 -29.24 4.08
C GLY A 279 12.03 -28.41 2.79
N ALA A 280 10.85 -28.05 2.29
CA ALA A 280 10.69 -27.26 1.08
C ALA A 280 11.26 -25.85 1.24
N ALA A 281 12.07 -25.44 0.25
CA ALA A 281 12.48 -24.05 0.11
C ALA A 281 11.28 -23.16 -0.21
N LEU A 282 11.34 -21.91 0.23
CA LEU A 282 10.41 -20.88 -0.17
C LEU A 282 10.89 -20.15 -1.42
N GLU A 283 9.92 -19.71 -2.20
CA GLU A 283 10.11 -18.87 -3.38
C GLU A 283 9.01 -17.81 -3.45
N LEU A 284 9.20 -16.80 -4.29
CA LEU A 284 8.15 -15.85 -4.63
C LEU A 284 7.17 -16.48 -5.62
N GLY A 285 5.88 -16.31 -5.33
CA GLY A 285 4.79 -16.74 -6.19
C GLY A 285 3.51 -15.93 -5.96
N PRO A 286 2.43 -16.26 -6.68
CA PRO A 286 1.14 -15.61 -6.52
C PRO A 286 0.63 -15.67 -5.06
N CYS A 287 0.11 -14.56 -4.55
CA CYS A 287 -0.32 -14.46 -3.15
C CYS A 287 -1.54 -15.33 -2.78
N ASN A 288 -2.26 -15.87 -3.76
CA ASN A 288 -3.30 -16.89 -3.52
C ASN A 288 -2.73 -18.30 -3.28
N GLU A 289 -1.45 -18.53 -3.56
CA GLU A 289 -0.73 -19.80 -3.33
C GLU A 289 0.15 -19.78 -2.07
N THR A 290 0.12 -18.68 -1.32
CA THR A 290 0.87 -18.53 -0.06
C THR A 290 0.37 -19.48 1.01
N GLU A 291 1.23 -19.79 1.96
CA GLU A 291 0.85 -20.60 3.11
C GLU A 291 0.12 -19.76 4.16
N ALA A 292 -0.76 -20.39 4.94
CA ALA A 292 -1.43 -19.73 6.05
C ALA A 292 -0.48 -19.64 7.27
N TRP A 293 0.35 -18.61 7.33
CA TRP A 293 1.27 -18.41 8.45
C TRP A 293 0.56 -17.83 9.67
N ALA A 294 1.09 -18.13 10.85
CA ALA A 294 0.80 -17.40 12.08
C ALA A 294 2.11 -16.85 12.62
N TYR A 295 2.19 -15.53 12.75
CA TYR A 295 3.26 -14.85 13.48
C TYR A 295 2.76 -14.53 14.89
N ALA A 296 3.34 -15.18 15.90
CA ALA A 296 2.87 -15.04 17.29
C ALA A 296 4.00 -14.56 18.21
N PRO A 297 3.98 -13.29 18.66
CA PRO A 297 4.72 -12.85 19.83
C PRO A 297 4.21 -13.60 21.08
N PRO A 298 5.07 -13.96 22.06
CA PRO A 298 6.46 -13.54 22.21
C PRO A 298 7.48 -14.43 21.47
N LEU A 299 7.08 -15.64 21.06
CA LEU A 299 7.98 -16.61 20.43
C LEU A 299 8.54 -16.12 19.10
N SER A 300 7.84 -15.20 18.42
CA SER A 300 8.29 -14.57 17.17
C SER A 300 8.62 -15.59 16.07
N THR A 301 7.94 -16.74 16.10
CA THR A 301 8.04 -17.80 15.10
C THR A 301 6.99 -17.60 14.02
N LEU A 302 7.34 -17.91 12.77
CA LEU A 302 6.40 -18.02 11.65
C LEU A 302 6.03 -19.49 11.45
N VAL A 303 4.88 -19.91 11.97
CA VAL A 303 4.40 -21.30 11.91
C VAL A 303 3.24 -21.46 10.93
N LEU A 304 3.06 -22.64 10.35
CA LEU A 304 1.85 -22.94 9.58
C LEU A 304 0.65 -23.12 10.51
N ARG A 305 -0.39 -22.30 10.37
CA ARG A 305 -1.54 -22.24 11.28
C ARG A 305 -2.33 -23.56 11.34
N ASP A 306 -2.46 -24.26 10.21
CA ASP A 306 -3.38 -25.39 10.06
C ASP A 306 -2.67 -26.77 9.98
N ALA A 307 -1.41 -26.88 10.47
CA ALA A 307 -0.70 -28.16 10.43
C ALA A 307 -1.16 -29.16 11.51
N ALA A 308 -1.24 -30.44 11.11
CA ALA A 308 -1.79 -31.56 11.88
C ALA A 308 -0.87 -32.01 13.06
N PRO A 309 -1.30 -32.92 13.97
CA PRO A 309 -0.59 -33.18 15.22
C PRO A 309 0.78 -33.85 14.99
N GLY A 310 1.84 -33.12 15.34
CA GLY A 310 3.25 -33.49 15.20
C GLY A 310 4.25 -32.34 15.43
N GLY A 311 3.75 -31.15 15.77
CA GLY A 311 4.50 -29.88 15.76
C GLY A 311 4.22 -29.11 14.47
N LEU A 312 3.86 -27.82 14.57
CA LEU A 312 3.63 -27.00 13.38
C LEU A 312 5.00 -26.69 12.76
N PRO A 313 5.26 -27.03 11.49
CA PRO A 313 6.50 -26.64 10.85
C PRO A 313 6.56 -25.11 10.73
N CYS A 314 7.75 -24.54 10.90
CA CYS A 314 8.00 -23.10 10.84
C CYS A 314 9.00 -22.73 9.77
N LEU A 315 9.00 -21.44 9.43
CA LEU A 315 10.05 -20.85 8.63
C LEU A 315 11.39 -20.92 9.38
N ARG A 316 12.41 -21.40 8.67
CA ARG A 316 13.79 -21.55 9.17
C ARG A 316 14.79 -20.96 8.19
N ALA A 317 15.79 -20.30 8.75
CA ALA A 317 17.00 -19.87 8.08
C ALA A 317 18.04 -21.01 8.12
N GLU A 318 18.77 -21.24 7.03
CA GLU A 318 19.80 -22.29 6.94
C GLU A 318 21.23 -21.70 6.85
N GLY A 319 21.35 -20.38 7.03
CA GLY A 319 22.61 -19.66 6.96
C GLY A 319 22.75 -18.76 5.72
N ARG A 320 23.90 -18.10 5.59
CA ARG A 320 24.14 -17.12 4.53
C ARG A 320 24.08 -17.76 3.14
N GLY A 321 23.32 -17.14 2.25
CA GLY A 321 23.12 -17.58 0.86
C GLY A 321 22.31 -18.87 0.72
N GLN A 322 21.78 -19.42 1.81
CA GLN A 322 20.99 -20.64 1.78
C GLN A 322 19.51 -20.33 1.65
N PRO A 323 18.71 -21.22 1.01
CA PRO A 323 17.26 -21.05 0.93
C PRO A 323 16.60 -21.04 2.30
N ALA A 324 15.67 -20.11 2.51
CA ALA A 324 14.74 -20.16 3.63
C ALA A 324 13.78 -21.33 3.40
N ARG A 325 13.52 -22.13 4.44
CA ARG A 325 12.79 -23.40 4.31
C ARG A 325 11.70 -23.55 5.35
N LEU A 326 10.74 -24.41 5.03
CA LEU A 326 9.84 -24.96 6.02
C LEU A 326 10.56 -26.07 6.80
N GLY A 327 10.99 -25.74 8.01
CA GLY A 327 11.79 -26.61 8.88
C GLY A 327 11.05 -27.88 9.29
N THR A 328 11.83 -28.93 9.55
CA THR A 328 11.36 -30.22 10.08
C THR A 328 11.64 -30.39 11.57
N GLU A 329 12.38 -29.46 12.15
CA GLU A 329 12.77 -29.44 13.57
C GLU A 329 11.76 -28.64 14.40
N ALA A 330 11.85 -28.76 15.72
CA ALA A 330 11.05 -27.95 16.63
C ALA A 330 11.40 -26.46 16.47
N CYS A 331 10.37 -25.62 16.45
CA CYS A 331 10.50 -24.17 16.34
C CYS A 331 10.98 -23.54 17.66
N GLY A 332 11.61 -22.36 17.56
CA GLY A 332 12.02 -21.55 18.71
C GLY A 332 13.51 -21.54 19.00
N ASP A 333 14.33 -22.12 18.12
CA ASP A 333 15.77 -21.87 18.12
C ASP A 333 16.11 -20.54 17.41
N ALA A 334 17.37 -20.14 17.46
CA ALA A 334 17.84 -18.87 16.88
C ALA A 334 17.51 -18.74 15.38
N MET A 335 17.53 -19.85 14.63
CA MET A 335 17.33 -19.85 13.18
C MET A 335 15.85 -19.96 12.77
N SER A 336 14.93 -20.12 13.72
CA SER A 336 13.48 -20.15 13.51
C SER A 336 12.73 -19.05 14.27
N THR A 337 13.47 -18.16 14.95
CA THR A 337 12.95 -17.01 15.69
C THR A 337 13.19 -15.73 14.91
N TRP A 338 12.12 -15.12 14.40
CA TRP A 338 12.17 -14.02 13.43
C TRP A 338 11.71 -12.70 14.04
N ARG A 339 12.55 -11.67 13.99
CA ARG A 339 12.19 -10.29 14.33
C ARG A 339 11.92 -9.47 13.08
N LEU A 340 10.99 -8.52 13.19
CA LEU A 340 10.78 -7.47 12.19
C LEU A 340 11.78 -6.34 12.49
N ALA A 341 12.92 -6.37 11.81
CA ALA A 341 14.01 -5.42 11.98
C ALA A 341 13.79 -4.15 11.14
N SER A 342 14.67 -3.15 11.35
CA SER A 342 14.71 -1.84 10.68
C SER A 342 13.48 -0.94 10.94
N ASP A 343 13.61 0.35 10.61
CA ASP A 343 12.56 1.35 10.81
C ASP A 343 11.29 1.10 9.98
N SER A 344 11.41 0.41 8.84
CA SER A 344 10.29 0.00 7.99
C SER A 344 9.57 -1.25 8.53
N ALA A 345 10.17 -1.96 9.49
CA ALA A 345 9.72 -3.26 9.98
C ALA A 345 9.57 -4.33 8.88
N MET A 346 10.24 -4.18 7.74
CA MET A 346 10.15 -5.11 6.60
C MET A 346 11.34 -6.07 6.48
N HIS A 347 12.36 -5.94 7.34
CA HIS A 347 13.44 -6.91 7.41
C HIS A 347 13.03 -8.06 8.33
N VAL A 348 12.58 -9.17 7.75
CA VAL A 348 12.26 -10.40 8.50
C VAL A 348 13.59 -11.12 8.81
N ALA A 349 14.08 -10.98 10.03
CA ALA A 349 15.46 -11.28 10.40
C ALA A 349 15.59 -12.34 11.51
N VAL A 350 16.61 -13.18 11.41
CA VAL A 350 17.11 -14.04 12.51
C VAL A 350 18.44 -13.49 13.03
N ASP A 351 18.69 -13.65 14.32
CA ASP A 351 20.01 -13.35 14.90
C ASP A 351 20.89 -14.59 14.76
N THR A 352 22.08 -14.44 14.17
CA THR A 352 23.00 -15.56 13.96
C THR A 352 23.85 -15.80 15.20
N PRO A 353 24.01 -17.07 15.62
CA PRO A 353 25.03 -17.42 16.61
C PRO A 353 26.44 -17.02 16.13
N PRO A 354 27.35 -16.67 17.05
CA PRO A 354 28.75 -16.39 16.71
C PRO A 354 29.38 -17.54 15.91
N GLY A 355 29.98 -17.23 14.76
CA GLY A 355 30.70 -18.20 13.91
C GLY A 355 29.96 -18.68 12.65
N LEU A 356 28.65 -18.43 12.51
CA LEU A 356 27.88 -18.71 11.28
C LEU A 356 27.65 -17.46 10.41
N GLY A 357 27.78 -16.27 10.98
CA GLY A 357 27.74 -14.98 10.27
C GLY A 357 29.08 -14.64 9.64
N GLY A 358 29.55 -15.45 8.69
CA GLY A 358 30.88 -15.40 8.08
C GLY A 358 31.48 -13.99 7.97
N GLY A 359 32.38 -13.67 8.90
CA GLY A 359 33.19 -12.47 8.92
C GLY A 359 34.30 -12.59 7.88
N GLY A 360 34.11 -11.95 6.73
CA GLY A 360 35.20 -11.51 5.87
C GLY A 360 35.45 -10.04 6.17
N GLY A 361 36.66 -9.71 6.64
CA GLY A 361 37.01 -8.38 7.13
C GLY A 361 36.89 -7.26 6.10
N GLY A 362 35.75 -6.59 6.11
CA GLY A 362 35.53 -5.23 5.61
C GLY A 362 34.85 -4.42 6.69
N GLU A 363 35.15 -3.13 6.78
CA GLU A 363 34.92 -2.21 7.92
C GLU A 363 33.45 -1.89 8.27
N ASP A 364 32.47 -2.70 7.87
CA ASP A 364 31.08 -2.50 8.24
C ASP A 364 30.69 -3.39 9.43
N GLY A 365 30.61 -2.79 10.62
CA GLY A 365 30.19 -3.39 11.88
C GLY A 365 28.72 -3.83 11.94
N GLY A 366 28.25 -4.59 10.96
CA GLY A 366 26.91 -5.17 10.93
C GLY A 366 26.79 -6.34 11.90
N SER A 367 26.02 -6.15 12.97
CA SER A 367 25.63 -7.19 13.93
C SER A 367 25.14 -8.46 13.22
N GLY A 368 25.64 -9.63 13.65
CA GLY A 368 25.37 -10.93 13.05
C GLY A 368 23.88 -11.31 12.99
N SER A 369 23.20 -10.87 11.94
CA SER A 369 21.81 -11.19 11.64
C SER A 369 21.63 -11.48 10.14
N LEU A 370 20.71 -12.38 9.82
CA LEU A 370 20.34 -12.70 8.46
C LEU A 370 18.89 -12.32 8.22
N CYS A 371 18.62 -11.66 7.09
CA CYS A 371 17.30 -11.28 6.64
C CYS A 371 16.86 -12.18 5.49
N LEU A 372 15.54 -12.38 5.36
CA LEU A 372 14.97 -12.89 4.11
C LEU A 372 15.39 -11.98 2.95
N ASP A 373 15.79 -12.58 1.85
CA ASP A 373 16.34 -11.89 0.68
C ASP A 373 15.90 -12.61 -0.59
N VAL A 374 15.38 -11.87 -1.56
CA VAL A 374 15.07 -12.44 -2.88
C VAL A 374 16.36 -12.66 -3.64
N GLY A 375 16.62 -13.90 -4.06
CA GLY A 375 17.78 -14.31 -4.83
C GLY A 375 17.93 -13.52 -6.14
N THR A 376 19.13 -13.59 -6.74
CA THR A 376 19.44 -12.91 -8.00
C THR A 376 18.63 -13.44 -9.20
N ASP A 377 18.01 -14.61 -9.05
CA ASP A 377 17.04 -15.17 -10.00
C ASP A 377 15.67 -14.47 -9.94
N GLY A 378 15.45 -13.56 -8.99
CA GLY A 378 14.19 -12.85 -8.78
C GLY A 378 13.05 -13.71 -8.21
N ARG A 379 13.35 -14.94 -7.78
CA ARG A 379 12.33 -15.93 -7.38
C ARG A 379 12.67 -16.64 -6.07
N SER A 380 13.90 -17.10 -5.88
CA SER A 380 14.28 -17.84 -4.67
C SER A 380 14.22 -16.94 -3.43
N ILE A 381 13.78 -17.46 -2.28
CA ILE A 381 13.89 -16.74 -1.01
C ILE A 381 15.06 -17.36 -0.22
N LEU A 382 16.11 -16.57 -0.05
CA LEU A 382 17.34 -16.92 0.65
C LEU A 382 17.43 -16.19 1.99
N THR A 383 18.44 -16.52 2.78
CA THR A 383 18.85 -15.73 3.95
C THR A 383 20.23 -15.14 3.77
N ASN A 384 20.37 -13.82 3.84
CA ASN A 384 21.63 -13.08 3.66
C ASN A 384 21.83 -12.05 4.78
N PRO A 385 23.06 -11.53 4.99
CA PRO A 385 23.27 -10.43 5.92
C PRO A 385 22.29 -9.30 5.64
N CYS A 386 21.65 -8.81 6.69
CA CYS A 386 20.69 -7.74 6.54
C CYS A 386 21.35 -6.48 5.99
N ALA A 387 20.82 -5.94 4.90
CA ALA A 387 21.36 -4.80 4.19
C ALA A 387 20.71 -3.49 4.66
N CYS A 388 21.45 -2.39 4.52
CA CYS A 388 20.95 -1.02 4.63
C CYS A 388 20.19 -0.71 5.94
N GLN A 389 20.52 -1.35 7.06
CA GLN A 389 19.78 -1.17 8.31
C GLN A 389 19.93 0.25 8.89
N ARG A 390 21.05 0.95 8.63
CA ARG A 390 21.34 2.33 9.07
C ARG A 390 22.34 3.03 8.14
N GLU A 391 22.39 4.36 8.21
CA GLU A 391 23.50 5.28 7.86
C GLU A 391 23.92 5.45 6.39
N ASP A 392 23.66 4.51 5.48
CA ASP A 392 23.93 4.71 4.04
C ASP A 392 22.66 5.08 3.25
N GLY A 393 22.60 6.32 2.75
CA GLY A 393 21.49 6.84 1.93
C GLY A 393 21.44 6.29 0.51
N THR A 394 22.52 5.69 0.01
CA THR A 394 22.60 5.10 -1.34
C THR A 394 22.25 3.62 -1.38
N CYS A 395 22.24 2.96 -0.22
CA CYS A 395 21.94 1.54 -0.08
C CYS A 395 20.47 1.22 -0.44
N ASP A 396 20.26 0.08 -1.12
CA ASP A 396 18.94 -0.41 -1.56
C ASP A 396 18.51 -1.64 -0.73
N PRO A 397 17.51 -1.51 0.16
CA PRO A 397 17.00 -2.60 0.97
C PRO A 397 15.87 -3.41 0.32
N GLU A 398 15.37 -3.02 -0.85
CA GLU A 398 14.03 -3.42 -1.32
C GLU A 398 13.91 -4.92 -1.61
N ARG A 399 15.02 -5.60 -1.94
CA ARG A 399 15.07 -7.07 -2.11
C ARG A 399 14.91 -7.86 -0.81
N GLN A 400 15.14 -7.22 0.32
CA GLN A 400 15.00 -7.81 1.65
C GLN A 400 13.71 -7.37 2.36
N TRP A 401 12.87 -6.60 1.69
CA TRP A 401 11.59 -6.18 2.24
C TRP A 401 10.53 -7.28 2.12
N PHE A 402 10.10 -7.80 3.25
CA PHE A 402 8.95 -8.68 3.38
C PHE A 402 7.99 -8.10 4.42
N LYS A 403 6.80 -7.72 3.98
CA LYS A 403 5.73 -7.21 4.83
C LYS A 403 4.85 -8.37 5.28
N LEU A 404 4.61 -8.47 6.58
CA LEU A 404 3.62 -9.39 7.13
C LEU A 404 2.24 -8.74 6.98
N VAL A 405 1.38 -9.34 6.16
CA VAL A 405 0.06 -8.80 5.83
C VAL A 405 -1.03 -9.76 6.30
N ALA A 406 -2.08 -9.23 6.91
CA ALA A 406 -3.22 -10.04 7.34
C ALA A 406 -4.08 -10.45 6.14
N SER A 407 -4.56 -11.69 6.13
CA SER A 407 -5.54 -12.14 5.15
C SER A 407 -6.58 -13.06 5.76
N THR A 408 -7.79 -13.00 5.20
CA THR A 408 -8.91 -13.92 5.48
C THR A 408 -9.36 -14.66 4.22
N ARG A 409 -8.62 -14.54 3.12
CA ARG A 409 -8.93 -15.18 1.83
C ARG A 409 -8.61 -16.67 1.91
N ARG A 410 -9.29 -17.49 1.12
CA ARG A 410 -8.92 -18.91 1.02
C ARG A 410 -7.55 -19.04 0.33
N VAL A 411 -6.65 -19.81 0.94
CA VAL A 411 -5.42 -20.28 0.32
C VAL A 411 -5.75 -21.36 -0.71
N ALA A 412 -5.14 -21.30 -1.90
CA ALA A 412 -5.26 -22.36 -2.89
C ALA A 412 -4.73 -23.67 -2.29
N ARG A 413 -5.61 -24.66 -2.09
CA ARG A 413 -5.19 -26.00 -1.68
C ARG A 413 -4.36 -26.60 -2.79
N ARG A 414 -3.06 -26.78 -2.57
CA ARG A 414 -2.26 -27.62 -3.46
C ARG A 414 -2.83 -29.03 -3.42
N PRO A 415 -3.06 -29.69 -4.58
CA PRO A 415 -3.36 -31.11 -4.60
C PRO A 415 -2.30 -31.83 -3.78
N GLY A 416 -2.72 -32.73 -2.88
CA GLY A 416 -1.76 -33.62 -2.24
C GLY A 416 -0.97 -34.38 -3.32
N PRO A 417 0.28 -34.81 -3.04
CA PRO A 417 1.01 -35.61 -4.00
C PRO A 417 0.15 -36.81 -4.42
N THR A 418 -0.22 -36.87 -5.69
CA THR A 418 -0.83 -38.05 -6.29
C THR A 418 0.16 -39.18 -6.09
N LEU A 419 -0.21 -40.14 -5.24
CA LEU A 419 0.49 -41.41 -5.12
C LEU A 419 0.44 -42.06 -6.51
N ALA A 420 1.58 -42.07 -7.20
CA ALA A 420 1.78 -42.81 -8.45
C ALA A 420 2.21 -44.24 -8.12
#